data_AF-A0AAC8XVP2-F1
#
_entry.id   AF-A0AAC8XVP2-F1
#
_cell.length_a   1.000
_cell.length_b   1.000
_cell.length_c   1.000
_cell.angle_alpha   90.00
_cell.angle_beta   90.00
_cell.angle_gamma   90.00
#
_symmetry.space_group_name_H-M   'P 1'
#
loop_
_entity.id
_entity.type
_entity.pdbx_description
1 polymer ?
#
loop_
_entity_poly.entity_id
_entity_poly.type
_entity_poly.pdbx_seq_one_letter_code
_entity_poly.pdbx_strand_id
1 'polypeptide(L)'
;MTNNSWYSEKITLPEFPRGFHLVTEYIISALPMLQNIEVGLLHLWLKHTSASLTINENADPTVRSDMEAFFNYSVKENLPFFRHTYEGSDDMPAHLKSSLLGCQVSIPVEKGRLQLGTWQGIMLGEHRDIGGQRTIIATLQGLATSPI
;
A
#
# COMPACT_ATOMS: atom_id res chain seq x y z
N MET A 1 -3.32 -26.20 22.96
CA MET A 1 -4.13 -25.17 22.29
C MET A 1 -3.17 -24.29 21.51
N THR A 2 -3.37 -24.10 20.21
CA THR A 2 -2.52 -23.19 19.41
C THR A 2 -2.89 -21.76 19.75
N ASN A 3 -1.92 -20.97 20.21
CA ASN A 3 -2.11 -19.56 20.59
C ASN A 3 -2.23 -18.69 19.33
N ASN A 4 -3.34 -18.80 18.60
CA ASN A 4 -3.55 -18.08 17.34
C ASN A 4 -4.27 -16.76 17.62
N SER A 5 -3.77 -15.66 17.06
CA SER A 5 -4.33 -14.31 17.23
C SER A 5 -4.70 -13.68 15.90
N TRP A 6 -5.76 -12.88 15.92
CA TRP A 6 -6.27 -12.12 14.79
C TRP A 6 -6.52 -10.68 15.22
N TYR A 7 -6.02 -9.75 14.42
CA TYR A 7 -6.24 -8.31 14.57
C TYR A 7 -6.74 -7.74 13.24
N SER A 8 -7.60 -6.74 13.30
CA SER A 8 -8.09 -6.01 12.13
C SER A 8 -8.15 -4.53 12.46
N GLU A 9 -7.30 -3.74 11.80
CA GLU A 9 -7.19 -2.30 12.04
C GLU A 9 -7.48 -1.50 10.78
N LYS A 10 -8.16 -0.36 10.95
CA LYS A 10 -8.34 0.62 9.89
C LYS A 10 -7.25 1.68 10.02
N ILE A 11 -6.43 1.81 8.99
CA ILE A 11 -5.37 2.81 8.89
C ILE A 11 -5.81 3.88 7.90
N THR A 12 -5.84 5.14 8.33
CA THR A 12 -6.04 6.29 7.44
C THR A 12 -4.70 6.94 7.17
N LEU A 13 -4.27 6.91 5.91
CA LEU A 13 -3.11 7.63 5.44
C LEU A 13 -3.46 9.10 5.20
N PRO A 14 -2.50 10.04 5.38
CA PRO A 14 -2.71 11.42 4.98
C PRO A 14 -2.92 11.55 3.46
N GLU A 15 -3.30 12.73 3.02
CA GLU A 15 -3.36 13.04 1.60
C GLU A 15 -1.95 13.13 1.03
N PHE A 16 -1.76 12.57 -0.16
CA PHE A 16 -0.52 12.65 -0.91
C PHE A 16 -0.77 13.31 -2.26
N PRO A 17 0.20 14.05 -2.83
CA PRO A 17 0.13 14.43 -4.23
C PRO A 17 0.29 13.19 -5.12
N ARG A 18 -0.02 13.30 -6.41
CA ARG A 18 0.25 12.25 -7.38
C ARG A 18 1.70 11.75 -7.31
N GLY A 19 1.89 10.44 -7.36
CA GLY A 19 3.19 9.77 -7.38
C GLY A 19 3.28 8.59 -6.41
N PHE A 20 4.50 8.09 -6.23
CA PHE A 20 4.80 6.98 -5.33
C PHE A 20 5.39 7.47 -4.01
N HIS A 21 4.82 6.98 -2.90
CA HIS A 21 5.12 7.42 -1.53
C HIS A 21 5.42 6.23 -0.64
N LEU A 22 6.52 6.29 0.12
CA LEU A 22 6.80 5.29 1.15
C LEU A 22 5.83 5.50 2.32
N VAL A 23 5.11 4.43 2.66
CA VAL A 23 4.10 4.45 3.73
C VAL A 23 4.38 3.42 4.82
N THR A 24 5.52 2.71 4.76
CA THR A 24 5.92 1.68 5.75
C THR A 24 5.78 2.16 7.19
N GLU A 25 6.30 3.35 7.52
CA GLU A 25 6.28 3.89 8.89
C GLU A 25 4.86 4.24 9.37
N TYR A 26 3.98 4.72 8.47
CA TYR A 26 2.58 4.95 8.80
C TYR A 26 1.88 3.64 9.16
N ILE A 27 2.17 2.57 8.42
CA ILE A 27 1.60 1.24 8.67
C ILE A 27 2.12 0.67 10.01
N ILE A 28 3.43 0.68 10.24
CA ILE A 28 4.03 0.14 11.46
C ILE A 28 3.53 0.89 12.69
N SER A 29 3.49 2.22 12.63
CA SER A 29 3.03 3.06 13.74
C SER A 29 1.56 2.79 14.10
N ALA A 30 0.73 2.43 13.13
CA ALA A 30 -0.68 2.10 13.35
C ALA A 30 -0.89 0.67 13.85
N LEU A 31 0.17 -0.17 13.91
CA LEU A 31 0.08 -1.59 14.25
C LEU A 31 0.97 -1.98 15.44
N PRO A 32 0.78 -1.39 16.64
CA PRO A 32 1.59 -1.74 17.81
C PRO A 32 1.44 -3.21 18.22
N MET A 33 0.31 -3.85 17.90
CA MET A 33 0.06 -5.27 18.16
C MET A 33 0.95 -6.22 17.35
N LEU A 34 1.74 -5.73 16.38
CA LEU A 34 2.78 -6.53 15.73
C LEU A 34 3.68 -7.20 16.77
N GLN A 35 4.05 -6.51 17.85
CA GLN A 35 4.90 -7.04 18.93
C GLN A 35 4.35 -8.31 19.59
N ASN A 36 3.05 -8.56 19.47
CA ASN A 36 2.39 -9.73 20.03
C ASN A 36 2.41 -10.94 19.11
N ILE A 37 2.98 -10.86 17.90
CA ILE A 37 3.03 -11.94 16.92
C ILE A 37 4.46 -12.49 16.80
N GLU A 38 4.62 -13.78 17.06
CA GLU A 38 5.88 -14.51 16.90
C GLU A 38 6.12 -14.90 15.43
N VAL A 39 5.10 -15.47 14.78
CA VAL A 39 5.11 -15.84 13.36
C VAL A 39 3.71 -15.61 12.79
N GLY A 40 3.60 -14.87 11.70
CA GLY A 40 2.31 -14.53 11.13
C GLY A 40 2.36 -13.92 9.74
N LEU A 41 1.21 -13.37 9.33
CA LEU A 41 1.01 -12.70 8.06
C LEU A 41 0.25 -11.39 8.31
N LEU A 42 0.79 -10.28 7.81
CA LEU A 42 0.10 -9.02 7.68
C LEU A 42 -0.44 -8.90 6.26
N HIS A 43 -1.75 -8.82 6.12
CA HIS A 43 -2.42 -8.50 4.87
C HIS A 43 -2.90 -7.05 4.91
N LEU A 44 -2.57 -6.27 3.88
CA LEU A 44 -3.00 -4.87 3.74
C LEU A 44 -3.89 -4.74 2.51
N TRP A 45 -5.10 -4.23 2.72
CA TRP A 45 -6.08 -3.98 1.66
C TRP A 45 -6.41 -2.49 1.54
N LEU A 46 -6.02 -1.87 0.43
CA LEU A 46 -6.33 -0.49 0.11
C LEU A 46 -7.78 -0.38 -0.40
N LYS A 47 -8.63 0.36 0.32
CA LYS A 47 -10.05 0.56 -0.01
C LYS A 47 -10.29 1.65 -1.06
N HIS A 48 -9.47 1.68 -2.11
CA HIS A 48 -9.49 2.71 -3.15
C HIS A 48 -9.18 2.09 -4.50
N THR A 49 -9.87 2.55 -5.54
CA THR A 49 -9.76 2.03 -6.92
C THR A 49 -8.92 2.91 -7.83
N SER A 50 -8.52 4.11 -7.37
CA SER A 50 -7.69 5.08 -8.09
C SER A 50 -6.31 5.27 -7.47
N ALA A 51 -5.95 4.42 -6.51
CA ALA A 51 -4.61 4.35 -5.90
C ALA A 51 -4.20 2.87 -5.81
N SER A 52 -2.90 2.61 -5.63
CA SER A 52 -2.34 1.25 -5.54
C SER A 52 -1.48 1.06 -4.31
N LEU A 53 -1.28 -0.19 -3.90
CA LEU A 53 -0.34 -0.58 -2.85
C LEU A 53 0.66 -1.57 -3.43
N THR A 54 1.96 -1.31 -3.28
CA THR A 54 3.03 -2.17 -3.83
C THR A 54 4.23 -2.22 -2.89
N ILE A 55 5.16 -3.15 -3.15
CA ILE A 55 6.45 -3.27 -2.45
C ILE A 55 7.57 -3.08 -3.47
N ASN A 56 8.46 -2.13 -3.22
CA ASN A 56 9.65 -1.92 -4.04
C ASN A 56 10.75 -1.23 -3.21
N GLU A 57 11.80 -0.73 -3.86
CA GLU A 57 12.95 -0.11 -3.23
C GLU A 57 12.58 1.10 -2.33
N ASN A 58 13.17 1.16 -1.13
CA ASN A 58 12.93 2.20 -0.12
C ASN A 58 14.10 3.16 0.10
N ALA A 59 15.22 2.98 -0.60
CA ALA A 59 16.45 3.72 -0.36
C ALA A 59 16.65 4.87 -1.35
N ASP A 60 16.66 4.59 -2.65
CA ASP A 60 16.85 5.62 -3.66
C ASP A 60 15.51 6.32 -4.01
N PRO A 61 15.36 7.63 -3.75
CA PRO A 61 14.13 8.35 -4.11
C PRO A 61 13.86 8.38 -5.62
N THR A 62 14.87 8.20 -6.47
CA THR A 62 14.70 8.19 -7.93
C THR A 62 13.83 7.04 -8.42
N VAL A 63 13.80 5.90 -7.71
CA VAL A 63 12.91 4.78 -8.02
C VAL A 63 11.45 5.23 -8.04
N ARG A 64 11.04 6.08 -7.09
CA ARG A 64 9.66 6.58 -7.02
C ARG A 64 9.33 7.54 -8.15
N SER A 65 10.30 8.37 -8.55
CA SER A 65 10.17 9.29 -9.69
C SER A 65 10.10 8.53 -11.02
N ASP A 66 10.94 7.51 -11.21
CA ASP A 66 10.96 6.70 -12.44
C ASP A 66 9.72 5.83 -12.57
N MET A 67 9.20 5.29 -11.46
CA MET A 67 7.91 4.61 -11.45
C MET A 67 6.79 5.54 -11.92
N GLU A 68 6.72 6.77 -11.39
CA GLU A 68 5.70 7.74 -11.80
C GLU A 68 5.84 8.11 -13.29
N ALA A 69 7.06 8.36 -13.75
CA ALA A 69 7.34 8.65 -15.16
C ALA A 69 6.90 7.48 -16.07
N PHE A 70 7.25 6.25 -15.70
CA PHE A 70 6.89 5.05 -16.48
C PHE A 70 5.37 4.86 -16.56
N PHE A 71 4.65 5.00 -15.45
CA PHE A 71 3.19 4.82 -15.45
C PHE A 71 2.46 5.95 -16.18
N ASN A 72 2.93 7.20 -16.10
CA ASN A 72 2.37 8.30 -16.91
C ASN A 72 2.64 8.11 -18.40
N TYR A 73 3.79 7.56 -18.78
CA TYR A 73 4.10 7.23 -20.16
C TYR A 73 3.23 6.07 -20.69
N SER A 74 3.07 5.02 -19.89
CA SER A 74 2.39 3.78 -20.28
C SER A 74 0.87 3.90 -20.25
N VAL A 75 0.33 4.62 -19.27
CA VAL A 75 -1.11 4.87 -19.07
C VAL A 75 -1.36 6.37 -19.18
N LYS A 76 -1.42 6.85 -20.43
CA LYS A 76 -1.57 8.27 -20.75
C LYS A 76 -2.97 8.77 -20.43
N GLU A 77 -3.06 10.02 -20.04
CA GLU A 77 -4.33 10.73 -19.95
C GLU A 77 -4.86 11.13 -21.33
N ASN A 78 -6.14 11.53 -21.39
CA ASN A 78 -6.77 12.13 -22.57
C ASN A 78 -6.75 11.26 -23.84
N LEU A 79 -6.65 9.94 -23.70
CA LEU A 79 -6.80 9.04 -24.83
C LEU A 79 -8.25 9.04 -25.32
N PRO A 80 -8.50 9.15 -26.65
CA PRO A 80 -9.82 9.42 -27.21
C PRO A 80 -10.84 8.31 -26.98
N PHE A 81 -10.40 7.11 -26.59
CA PHE A 81 -11.27 5.97 -26.30
C PHE A 81 -11.66 5.88 -24.81
N PHE A 82 -11.06 6.69 -23.92
CA PHE A 82 -11.51 6.77 -22.54
C PHE A 82 -12.84 7.51 -22.44
N ARG A 83 -13.81 6.84 -21.81
CA ARG A 83 -15.15 7.39 -21.57
C ARG A 83 -15.40 7.73 -20.10
N HIS A 84 -14.59 7.17 -19.20
CA HIS A 84 -14.70 7.38 -17.76
C HIS A 84 -13.79 8.53 -17.34
N THR A 85 -14.26 9.76 -17.54
CA THR A 85 -13.50 11.00 -17.28
C THR A 85 -14.33 11.95 -16.42
N TYR A 86 -15.16 11.40 -15.54
CA TYR A 86 -16.15 12.18 -14.79
C TYR A 86 -15.46 13.05 -13.75
N GLU A 87 -14.31 12.61 -13.24
CA GLU A 87 -13.57 13.28 -12.19
C GLU A 87 -12.25 13.92 -12.66
N GLY A 88 -12.06 14.05 -13.98
CA GLY A 88 -10.86 14.64 -14.58
C GLY A 88 -10.21 13.76 -15.66
N SER A 89 -9.12 14.26 -16.25
CA SER A 89 -8.34 13.54 -17.27
C SER A 89 -7.56 12.34 -16.71
N ASP A 90 -7.34 12.34 -15.39
CA ASP A 90 -6.60 11.34 -14.63
C ASP A 90 -7.48 10.21 -14.07
N ASP A 91 -8.80 10.32 -14.20
CA ASP A 91 -9.81 9.42 -13.65
C ASP A 91 -9.64 7.96 -14.14
N MET A 92 -9.93 7.68 -15.42
CA MET A 92 -9.70 6.34 -15.99
C MET A 92 -8.23 5.88 -15.92
N PRO A 93 -7.22 6.73 -16.21
CA PRO A 93 -5.81 6.36 -16.05
C PRO A 93 -5.47 5.87 -14.64
N ALA A 94 -5.99 6.52 -13.59
CA ALA A 94 -5.76 6.10 -12.21
C ALA A 94 -6.34 4.71 -11.91
N HIS A 95 -7.52 4.41 -12.44
CA HIS A 95 -8.12 3.08 -12.33
C HIS A 95 -7.30 2.00 -13.04
N LEU A 96 -6.73 2.30 -14.20
CA LEU A 96 -5.86 1.38 -14.93
C LEU A 96 -4.55 1.14 -14.18
N LYS A 97 -3.88 2.19 -13.72
CA LYS A 97 -2.65 2.08 -12.93
C LYS A 97 -2.89 1.29 -11.63
N SER A 98 -3.99 1.57 -10.94
CA SER A 98 -4.41 0.81 -9.76
C SER A 98 -4.62 -0.67 -10.06
N SER A 99 -5.31 -0.99 -11.16
CA SER A 99 -5.57 -2.38 -11.57
C SER A 99 -4.29 -3.14 -11.98
N LEU A 100 -3.31 -2.45 -12.58
CA LEU A 100 -2.03 -3.04 -12.98
C LEU A 100 -1.12 -3.35 -11.79
N LEU A 101 -1.08 -2.46 -10.79
CA LEU A 101 -0.24 -2.60 -9.61
C LEU A 101 -0.90 -3.41 -8.50
N GLY A 102 -2.22 -3.34 -8.40
CA GLY A 102 -3.02 -3.94 -7.34
C GLY A 102 -3.26 -3.01 -6.15
N CYS A 103 -4.24 -3.39 -5.33
CA CYS A 103 -4.66 -2.67 -4.14
C CYS A 103 -4.27 -3.39 -2.83
N GLN A 104 -3.44 -4.42 -2.90
CA GLN A 104 -3.13 -5.24 -1.72
C GLN A 104 -1.69 -5.73 -1.70
N VAL A 105 -1.16 -5.94 -0.50
CA VAL A 105 0.10 -6.66 -0.27
C VAL A 105 -0.05 -7.59 0.93
N SER A 106 0.68 -8.70 0.93
CA SER A 106 0.75 -9.63 2.06
C SER A 106 2.22 -9.82 2.45
N ILE A 107 2.53 -9.58 3.72
CA ILE A 107 3.91 -9.49 4.22
C ILE A 107 4.05 -10.45 5.40
N PRO A 108 5.06 -11.33 5.41
CA PRO A 108 5.32 -12.19 6.56
C PRO A 108 5.72 -11.36 7.79
N VAL A 109 5.33 -11.83 8.97
CA VAL A 109 5.71 -11.23 10.25
C VAL A 109 6.47 -12.26 11.06
N GLU A 110 7.60 -11.86 11.63
CA GLU A 110 8.36 -12.68 12.57
C GLU A 110 8.88 -11.82 13.71
N LYS A 111 8.73 -12.29 14.96
CA LYS A 111 9.18 -11.62 16.20
C LYS A 111 8.76 -10.16 16.25
N GLY A 112 7.49 -9.92 15.91
CA GLY A 112 6.85 -8.62 15.84
C GLY A 112 7.42 -7.64 14.83
N ARG A 113 8.12 -8.12 13.80
CA ARG A 113 8.66 -7.30 12.71
C ARG A 113 8.17 -7.79 11.37
N LEU A 114 7.89 -6.84 10.48
CA LEU A 114 7.63 -7.13 9.08
C LEU A 114 8.91 -7.69 8.44
N GLN A 115 8.81 -8.83 7.78
CA GLN A 115 9.92 -9.48 7.09
C GLN A 115 10.09 -8.91 5.68
N LEU A 116 10.39 -7.61 5.61
CA LEU A 116 10.79 -6.93 4.38
C LEU A 116 12.29 -7.17 4.14
N GLY A 117 12.68 -7.34 2.87
CA GLY A 117 14.09 -7.31 2.48
C GLY A 117 14.73 -5.94 2.80
N THR A 118 16.07 -5.87 2.84
CA THR A 118 16.82 -4.65 3.19
C THR A 118 16.35 -3.42 2.45
N TRP A 119 16.04 -3.58 1.17
CA TRP A 119 15.61 -2.49 0.29
C TRP A 119 14.10 -2.41 0.12
N GLN A 120 13.30 -3.31 0.70
CA GLN A 120 11.86 -3.30 0.48
C GLN A 120 11.14 -2.31 1.40
N GLY A 121 10.26 -1.51 0.82
CA GLY A 121 9.29 -0.67 1.52
C GLY A 121 7.90 -0.79 0.92
N ILE A 122 6.90 -0.55 1.76
CA ILE A 122 5.50 -0.49 1.34
C ILE A 122 5.26 0.90 0.74
N MET A 123 4.73 0.94 -0.48
CA MET A 123 4.45 2.18 -1.20
C MET A 123 2.99 2.32 -1.59
N LEU A 124 2.47 3.52 -1.35
CA LEU A 124 1.22 4.01 -1.94
C LEU A 124 1.56 4.64 -3.29
N GLY A 125 0.95 4.14 -4.36
CA GLY A 125 0.87 4.86 -5.63
C GLY A 125 -0.41 5.68 -5.66
N GLU A 126 -0.29 7.00 -5.49
CA GLU A 126 -1.37 7.95 -5.68
C GLU A 126 -1.42 8.34 -7.16
N HIS A 127 -2.50 7.96 -7.85
CA HIS A 127 -2.59 8.16 -9.31
C HIS A 127 -3.47 9.36 -9.70
N ARG A 128 -4.10 10.01 -8.73
CA ARG A 128 -4.91 11.21 -8.93
C ARG A 128 -4.15 12.46 -8.51
N ASP A 129 -4.41 13.57 -9.18
CA ASP A 129 -3.90 14.88 -8.75
C ASP A 129 -4.55 15.35 -7.46
N ILE A 130 -5.82 14.98 -7.26
CA ILE A 130 -6.61 15.30 -6.07
C ILE A 130 -7.25 14.00 -5.56
N GLY A 131 -6.45 13.15 -4.91
CA GLY A 131 -6.87 11.83 -4.43
C GLY A 131 -7.50 11.80 -3.03
N GLY A 132 -7.22 12.81 -2.21
CA GLY A 132 -7.65 12.88 -0.81
C GLY A 132 -6.99 11.82 0.09
N GLN A 133 -7.61 11.56 1.25
CA GLN A 133 -7.10 10.58 2.21
C GLN A 133 -7.32 9.15 1.72
N ARG A 134 -6.33 8.27 1.98
CA ARG A 134 -6.42 6.85 1.63
C ARG A 134 -6.66 5.99 2.87
N THR A 135 -7.38 4.90 2.70
CA THR A 135 -7.77 4.00 3.80
C THR A 135 -7.31 2.58 3.49
N ILE A 136 -6.61 1.99 4.44
CA ILE A 136 -6.12 0.62 4.37
C ILE A 136 -6.78 -0.17 5.51
N ILE A 137 -7.23 -1.39 5.21
CA ILE A 137 -7.56 -2.39 6.23
C ILE A 137 -6.35 -3.29 6.39
N ALA A 138 -5.81 -3.33 7.61
CA ALA A 138 -4.73 -4.21 8.00
C ALA A 138 -5.31 -5.41 8.74
N THR A 139 -5.13 -6.61 8.21
CA THR A 139 -5.47 -7.86 8.87
C THR A 139 -4.18 -8.57 9.25
N LEU A 140 -3.93 -8.69 10.55
CA LEU A 140 -2.76 -9.38 11.09
C LEU A 140 -3.22 -10.69 11.73
N GLN A 141 -2.64 -11.81 11.30
CA GLN A 141 -2.91 -13.12 11.88
C GLN A 141 -1.61 -13.87 12.15
N GLY A 142 -1.57 -14.67 13.21
CA GLY A 142 -0.41 -15.51 13.48
C GLY A 142 -0.40 -16.12 14.87
N LEU A 143 0.68 -16.84 15.13
CA LEU A 143 1.01 -17.35 16.47
C LEU A 143 1.37 -16.18 17.36
N ALA A 144 0.63 -16.02 18.45
CA ALA A 144 0.90 -15.00 19.44
C ALA A 144 2.11 -15.37 20.30
N THR A 145 2.90 -14.36 20.63
CA THR A 145 4.03 -14.46 21.56
C THR A 145 3.54 -15.06 22.88
N SER A 146 4.23 -16.09 23.38
CA SER A 146 3.89 -16.68 24.68
C SER A 146 4.09 -15.62 25.78
N PRO A 147 3.15 -15.47 26.73
CA PRO A 147 3.42 -14.67 27.91
C PRO A 147 4.61 -15.28 28.67
N ILE A 148 5.60 -14.45 28.99
CA ILE A 148 6.70 -14.80 29.90
C ILE A 148 6.14 -14.92 31.32
#